data_AF-A0A3M0WKH5-F1
#
_entry.id   AF-A0A3M0WKH5-F1
#
_cell.length_a   1.000
_cell.length_b   1.000
_cell.length_c   1.000
_cell.angle_alpha   90.00
_cell.angle_beta   90.00
_cell.angle_gamma   90.00
#
_symmetry.space_group_name_H-M   'P 1'
#
loop_
_entity.id
_entity.type
_entity.pdbx_description
1 polymer ?
#
loop_
_entity_poly.entity_id
_entity_poly.type
_entity_poly.pdbx_seq_one_letter_code
_entity_poly.pdbx_strand_id
1 'polypeptide(L)'
;MTFKHLGKLMIVLMIALGTAVSLHAQTDDESTIPPPDSVTIAGTIQPQLGCSGEWNTTCAESQLTYDPANDIWWATFELTAGSYEYKAALNGTWDDNYGLNAEYYGPNIPLEV
;
A
#
# COMPACT_ATOMS: atom_id res chain seq x y z
N MET A 1 22.69 -44.11 -30.76
CA MET A 1 21.63 -44.84 -31.48
C MET A 1 20.29 -44.25 -31.06
N THR A 2 19.65 -43.59 -32.02
CA THR A 2 18.35 -42.93 -31.98
C THR A 2 17.19 -43.93 -31.88
N PHE A 3 16.22 -43.68 -31.01
CA PHE A 3 14.86 -44.22 -31.18
C PHE A 3 13.86 -43.05 -31.22
N LYS A 4 13.34 -42.80 -32.42
CA LYS A 4 12.20 -41.94 -32.72
C LYS A 4 10.94 -42.83 -32.81
N HIS A 5 9.85 -42.29 -32.28
CA HIS A 5 8.43 -42.55 -32.59
C HIS A 5 7.80 -43.88 -32.14
N LEU A 6 6.92 -43.80 -31.13
CA LEU A 6 5.52 -44.21 -31.29
C LEU A 6 4.68 -43.73 -30.09
N GLY A 7 3.52 -43.11 -30.35
CA GLY A 7 2.54 -42.82 -29.30
C GLY A 7 1.99 -41.40 -29.28
N LYS A 8 1.64 -40.84 -30.45
CA LYS A 8 0.52 -39.89 -30.49
C LYS A 8 -0.69 -40.61 -29.90
N LEU A 9 -1.20 -40.13 -28.77
CA LEU A 9 -2.62 -40.04 -28.37
C LEU A 9 -2.75 -40.12 -26.85
N MET A 10 -2.59 -38.99 -26.15
CA MET A 10 -3.27 -38.81 -24.87
C MET A 10 -3.46 -37.33 -24.59
N ILE A 11 -4.67 -36.87 -24.93
CA ILE A 11 -5.50 -35.97 -24.14
C ILE A 11 -4.85 -34.61 -23.82
N VAL A 12 -5.21 -33.62 -24.64
CA VAL A 12 -5.24 -32.20 -24.27
C VAL A 12 -6.24 -32.07 -23.11
N LEU A 13 -5.75 -32.12 -21.87
CA LEU A 13 -6.53 -31.69 -20.70
C LEU A 13 -6.23 -30.21 -20.51
N MET A 14 -7.10 -29.37 -21.08
CA MET A 14 -7.19 -27.96 -20.71
C MET A 14 -7.50 -27.89 -19.21
N ILE A 15 -6.49 -27.66 -18.39
CA ILE A 15 -6.71 -27.10 -17.05
C ILE A 15 -6.75 -25.59 -17.27
N ALA A 16 -7.96 -25.08 -17.47
CA ALA A 16 -8.24 -23.68 -17.18
C ALA A 16 -7.97 -23.49 -15.69
N LEU A 17 -6.76 -23.05 -15.36
CA LEU A 17 -6.41 -22.66 -14.01
C LEU A 17 -7.14 -21.33 -13.76
N GLY A 18 -8.40 -21.43 -13.36
CA GLY A 18 -9.15 -20.31 -12.86
C GLY A 18 -8.36 -19.74 -11.69
N THR A 19 -7.73 -18.59 -11.88
CA THR A 19 -7.20 -17.81 -10.77
C THR A 19 -8.42 -17.36 -9.96
N ALA A 20 -8.78 -18.14 -8.96
CA ALA A 20 -9.59 -17.64 -7.86
C ALA A 20 -8.77 -16.51 -7.24
N VAL A 21 -9.09 -15.27 -7.60
CA VAL A 21 -8.66 -14.11 -6.84
C VAL A 21 -9.26 -14.34 -5.46
N SER A 22 -8.44 -14.79 -4.53
CA SER A 22 -8.86 -14.92 -3.15
C SER A 22 -9.04 -13.50 -2.65
N LEU A 23 -10.29 -13.06 -2.58
CA LEU A 23 -10.67 -11.86 -1.88
C LEU A 23 -10.50 -12.17 -0.38
N HIS A 24 -9.25 -12.17 0.08
CA HIS A 24 -8.96 -12.15 1.50
C HIS A 24 -9.36 -10.75 1.96
N ALA A 25 -10.61 -10.60 2.40
CA ALA A 25 -10.93 -9.53 3.32
C ALA A 25 -10.04 -9.76 4.53
N GLN A 26 -9.00 -8.95 4.67
CA GLN A 26 -8.11 -8.99 5.82
C GLN A 26 -8.96 -8.53 7.00
N THR A 27 -9.58 -9.47 7.70
CA THR A 27 -10.23 -9.20 8.97
C THR A 27 -9.12 -9.15 10.00
N ASP A 28 -8.48 -7.99 10.12
CA ASP A 28 -7.60 -7.71 11.24
C ASP A 28 -8.48 -7.77 12.50
N ASP A 29 -8.24 -8.76 13.37
CA ASP A 29 -8.85 -8.78 14.69
C ASP A 29 -8.16 -7.65 15.47
N GLU A 30 -8.89 -6.55 15.67
CA GLU A 30 -8.44 -5.35 16.41
C GLU A 30 -7.84 -5.73 17.77
N SER A 31 -8.27 -6.83 18.39
CA SER A 31 -7.72 -7.29 19.67
C SER A 31 -6.29 -7.87 19.57
N THR A 32 -5.79 -8.11 18.37
CA THR A 32 -4.48 -8.73 18.10
C THR A 32 -3.46 -7.81 17.45
N ILE A 33 -3.88 -6.65 16.92
CA ILE A 33 -2.98 -5.66 16.30
C ILE A 33 -3.12 -4.34 17.07
N PRO A 34 -2.10 -3.90 17.82
CA PRO A 34 -2.17 -2.62 18.49
C PRO A 34 -2.26 -1.48 17.45
N PRO A 35 -3.01 -0.40 17.74
CA PRO A 35 -2.98 0.80 16.91
C PRO A 35 -1.55 1.31 16.72
N PRO A 36 -1.22 1.90 15.56
CA PRO A 36 0.11 2.49 15.35
C PRO A 36 0.33 3.66 16.31
N ASP A 37 1.59 3.90 16.69
CA ASP A 37 1.98 5.06 17.50
C ASP A 37 2.04 6.35 16.67
N SER A 38 2.22 6.23 15.35
CA SER A 38 2.23 7.36 14.42
C SER A 38 1.85 6.95 13.00
N VAL A 39 1.31 7.91 12.26
CA VAL A 39 1.04 7.80 10.82
C VAL A 39 1.61 9.01 10.11
N THR A 40 2.48 8.76 9.14
CA THR A 40 3.10 9.80 8.29
C THR A 40 2.65 9.63 6.86
N ILE A 41 2.21 10.72 6.22
CA ILE A 41 1.98 10.76 4.78
C ILE A 41 3.31 11.02 4.09
N ALA A 42 3.99 9.94 3.68
CA ALA A 42 5.30 9.98 3.08
C ALA A 42 5.21 9.88 1.55
N GLY A 43 5.86 10.80 0.84
CA GLY A 43 5.72 10.91 -0.62
C GLY A 43 6.40 12.13 -1.22
N THR A 44 6.15 12.37 -2.51
CA THR A 44 6.62 13.57 -3.25
C THR A 44 5.86 14.84 -2.86
N ILE A 45 4.76 14.69 -2.10
CA ILE A 45 4.01 15.78 -1.48
C ILE A 45 4.82 16.50 -0.39
N GLN A 46 5.75 15.82 0.27
CA GLN A 46 6.39 16.29 1.51
C GLN A 46 7.18 17.61 1.40
N PRO A 47 7.95 17.88 0.33
CA PRO A 47 8.59 19.18 0.15
C PRO A 47 7.61 20.36 0.15
N GLN A 48 6.39 20.18 -0.36
CA GLN A 48 5.34 21.22 -0.38
C GLN A 48 4.78 21.49 1.02
N LEU A 49 4.88 20.50 1.91
CA LEU A 49 4.49 20.62 3.32
C LEU A 49 5.61 21.21 4.19
N GLY A 50 6.82 21.39 3.64
CA GLY A 50 7.99 21.92 4.35
C GLY A 50 8.99 20.86 4.83
N CYS A 51 8.80 19.58 4.48
CA CYS A 51 9.79 18.54 4.76
C CYS A 51 11.09 18.79 3.99
N SER A 52 12.22 18.37 4.54
CA SER A 52 13.55 18.49 3.91
C SER A 52 13.76 17.59 2.69
N GLY A 53 12.85 16.65 2.44
CA GLY A 53 12.90 15.71 1.32
C GLY A 53 11.61 14.93 1.16
N GLU A 54 11.62 14.01 0.21
CA GLU A 54 10.51 13.11 -0.12
C GLU A 54 10.67 11.77 0.62
N TRP A 55 9.58 11.01 0.74
CA TRP A 55 9.57 9.64 1.28
C TRP A 55 10.16 9.50 2.69
N ASN A 56 10.13 10.57 3.48
CA ASN A 56 10.61 10.59 4.86
C ASN A 56 9.49 10.19 5.81
N THR A 57 9.54 8.98 6.34
CA THR A 57 8.56 8.41 7.29
C THR A 57 8.51 9.12 8.64
N THR A 58 9.48 9.98 8.93
CA THR A 58 9.59 10.72 10.19
C THR A 58 9.36 12.22 10.07
N CYS A 59 8.97 12.73 8.88
CA CYS A 59 8.72 14.15 8.70
C CYS A 59 7.49 14.62 9.50
N ALA A 60 7.71 15.51 10.47
CA ALA A 60 6.67 16.01 11.38
C ALA A 60 5.58 16.81 10.66
N GLU A 61 5.94 17.53 9.60
CA GLU A 61 5.05 18.39 8.81
C GLU A 61 4.00 17.60 8.03
N SER A 62 4.20 16.28 7.88
CA SER A 62 3.29 15.36 7.18
C SER A 62 2.70 14.28 8.09
N GLN A 63 2.85 14.41 9.41
CA GLN A 63 2.23 13.51 10.37
C GLN A 63 0.72 13.78 10.50
N LEU A 64 -0.05 12.71 10.64
CA LEU A 64 -1.46 12.78 10.96
C LEU A 64 -1.66 12.85 12.47
N THR A 65 -2.79 13.41 12.87
CA THR A 65 -3.24 13.39 14.27
C THR A 65 -4.33 12.33 14.44
N TYR A 66 -4.22 11.53 15.49
CA TYR A 66 -5.26 10.58 15.85
C TYR A 66 -6.45 11.28 16.50
N ASP A 67 -7.65 11.02 15.98
CA ASP A 67 -8.92 11.43 16.54
C ASP A 67 -9.61 10.23 17.23
N PRO A 68 -9.57 10.14 18.58
CA PRO A 68 -10.15 9.01 19.31
C PRO A 68 -11.68 8.99 19.30
N ALA A 69 -12.36 10.09 18.92
CA ALA A 69 -13.81 10.12 18.87
C ALA A 69 -14.37 9.40 17.63
N ASN A 70 -13.59 9.40 16.55
CA ASN A 70 -13.96 8.82 15.25
C ASN A 70 -13.07 7.63 14.85
N ASP A 71 -12.04 7.33 15.63
CA ASP A 71 -11.05 6.28 15.38
C ASP A 71 -10.37 6.42 14.01
N ILE A 72 -9.90 7.64 13.71
CA ILE A 72 -9.22 7.95 12.45
C ILE A 72 -7.96 8.78 12.68
N TRP A 73 -6.97 8.58 11.81
CA TRP A 73 -5.82 9.46 11.68
C TRP A 73 -6.07 10.46 10.56
N TRP A 74 -5.95 11.76 10.82
CA TRP A 74 -6.19 12.77 9.81
C TRP A 74 -5.39 14.05 10.02
N ALA A 75 -5.27 14.82 8.93
CA ALA A 75 -4.74 16.18 8.89
C ALA A 75 -5.31 16.90 7.66
N THR A 76 -5.11 18.21 7.58
CA THR A 76 -5.40 19.00 6.38
C THR A 76 -4.13 19.70 5.93
N PHE A 77 -3.87 19.66 4.63
CA PHE A 77 -2.69 20.24 4.01
C PHE A 77 -3.09 21.20 2.89
N GLU A 78 -2.36 22.32 2.81
CA GLU A 78 -2.47 23.26 1.70
C GLU A 78 -1.41 22.90 0.65
N LEU A 79 -1.83 22.70 -0.59
CA LEU A 79 -0.96 22.26 -1.68
C LEU A 79 -1.08 23.21 -2.87
N THR A 80 0.05 23.46 -3.52
CA THR A 80 0.04 24.03 -4.87
C THR A 80 -0.49 23.01 -5.86
N ALA A 81 -1.10 23.48 -6.95
CA ALA A 81 -1.52 22.60 -8.04
C ALA A 81 -0.35 21.81 -8.62
N GLY A 82 -0.58 20.54 -8.92
CA GLY A 82 0.46 19.63 -9.40
C GLY A 82 0.11 18.15 -9.21
N SER A 83 1.03 17.31 -9.70
CA SER A 83 0.96 15.86 -9.59
C SER A 83 1.92 15.38 -8.52
N TYR A 84 1.39 14.65 -7.54
CA TYR A 84 2.12 14.10 -6.41
C TYR A 84 1.81 12.62 -6.23
N GLU A 85 2.55 11.97 -5.35
CA GLU A 85 2.26 10.63 -4.88
C GLU A 85 2.64 10.47 -3.41
N TYR A 86 1.96 9.56 -2.71
CA TYR A 86 2.20 9.31 -1.30
C TYR A 86 1.79 7.89 -0.87
N LYS A 87 2.19 7.52 0.34
CA LYS A 87 1.74 6.36 1.11
C LYS A 87 1.54 6.75 2.57
N ALA A 88 0.73 5.99 3.30
CA ALA A 88 0.66 6.09 4.75
C ALA A 88 1.71 5.15 5.35
N ALA A 89 2.74 5.69 5.99
CA ALA A 89 3.77 4.93 6.71
C ALA A 89 3.46 4.94 8.20
N LEU A 90 3.50 3.78 8.83
CA LEU A 90 3.23 3.62 10.26
C LEU A 90 4.55 3.60 11.06
N ASN A 91 4.47 4.09 12.30
CA ASN A 91 5.54 3.94 13.31
C ASN A 91 6.91 4.49 12.88
N GLY A 92 6.94 5.46 11.96
CA GLY A 92 8.16 6.10 11.51
C GLY A 92 9.08 5.22 10.65
N THR A 93 8.64 4.04 10.20
CA THR A 93 9.41 3.15 9.31
C THR A 93 8.60 2.76 8.08
N TRP A 94 9.19 1.94 7.20
CA TRP A 94 8.50 1.34 6.07
C TRP A 94 8.04 -0.11 6.35
N ASP A 95 8.19 -0.60 7.57
CA ASP A 95 7.83 -1.98 7.92
C ASP A 95 6.31 -2.21 7.92
N ASP A 96 5.52 -1.16 8.12
CA ASP A 96 4.07 -1.18 7.97
C ASP A 96 3.63 0.06 7.22
N ASN A 97 3.02 -0.14 6.05
CA ASN A 97 2.57 0.96 5.22
C ASN A 97 1.44 0.54 4.28
N TYR A 98 0.62 1.52 3.93
CA TYR A 98 -0.56 1.33 3.09
C TYR A 98 -0.49 2.26 1.88
N GLY A 99 -0.76 1.68 0.71
CA GLY A 99 -0.70 2.33 -0.59
C GLY A 99 -2.07 2.44 -1.26
N LEU A 100 -2.05 2.47 -2.59
CA LEU A 100 -3.23 2.52 -3.44
C LEU A 100 -4.25 1.45 -3.04
N ASN A 101 -5.53 1.84 -2.99
CA ASN A 101 -6.64 0.99 -2.54
C ASN A 101 -6.51 0.47 -1.09
N ALA A 102 -5.75 1.17 -0.25
CA ALA A 102 -5.44 0.74 1.12
C ALA A 102 -4.79 -0.65 1.17
N GLU A 103 -4.07 -1.03 0.12
CA GLU A 103 -3.34 -2.28 0.08
C GLU A 103 -2.10 -2.19 0.99
N TYR A 104 -1.93 -3.18 1.86
CA TYR A 104 -0.73 -3.35 2.69
C TYR A 104 0.48 -3.58 1.78
N TYR A 105 1.53 -2.76 1.93
CA TYR A 105 2.63 -2.64 0.97
C TYR A 105 2.21 -2.30 -0.46
N GLY A 106 1.03 -1.73 -0.63
CA GLY A 106 0.47 -1.41 -1.94
C GLY A 106 1.28 -0.37 -2.73
N PRO A 107 0.91 -0.16 -4.01
CA PRO A 107 1.50 0.88 -4.86
C PRO A 107 1.39 2.29 -4.27
N ASN A 108 2.14 3.25 -4.80
CA ASN A 108 1.96 4.66 -4.41
C ASN A 108 0.56 5.16 -4.78
N ILE A 109 -0.01 6.03 -3.94
CA ILE A 109 -1.29 6.70 -4.21
C ILE A 109 -1.01 7.95 -5.04
N PRO A 110 -1.52 8.06 -6.29
CA PRO A 110 -1.40 9.28 -7.07
C PRO A 110 -2.35 10.35 -6.53
N LEU A 111 -1.89 11.60 -6.51
CA LEU A 111 -2.66 12.75 -6.07
C LEU A 111 -2.48 13.89 -7.09
N GLU A 112 -3.58 14.29 -7.73
CA GLU A 112 -3.64 15.48 -8.58
C GLU A 112 -4.37 16.58 -7.82
N VAL A 113 -3.75 17.75 -7.70
CA VAL A 113 -4.28 18.97 -7.08
C VAL A 113 -4.42 20.05 -8.14
#